data_AF-A0A7L7VYV5-F1
#
_entry.id   AF-A0A7L7VYV5-F1
#
_cell.length_a   1.000
_cell.length_b   1.000
_cell.length_c   1.000
_cell.angle_alpha   90.00
_cell.angle_beta   90.00
_cell.angle_gamma   90.00
#
_symmetry.space_group_name_H-M   'P 1'
#
loop_
_entity.id
_entity.type
_entity.pdbx_description
1 polymer ?
#
loop_
_entity_poly.entity_id
_entity_poly.type
_entity_poly.pdbx_seq_one_letter_code
_entity_poly.pdbx_strand_id
1 'polypeptide(L)'
;MEPSPDFVITSTISYRPYRIPPRCRKPRPVEETFTHEFRIPCVSSEDAPIVAWVPDDHGYLGAPAGEDAPLRAHNGQLYAAQARDGRSTKAGSGAFPATRHYESRDSWDSQAIREAGKQFENILIIDGEVWKTAKEPAYAIVTLGMGENHGGTYLEIDYAGRYARQFPLTDYEAAVEAAVAFAQKRKDTGSIPIIRKTPKATILDPSVFTTPSAAERQATAETEIRTLVGKARNVLSGQLTRMSLREVKDLMDEVSELMSQAGVDEVHAPPTQA
;
A
#
# COMPACT_ATOMS: atom_id res chain seq x y z
N MET A 1 -18.90 -0.50 25.65
CA MET A 1 -18.16 0.75 25.42
C MET A 1 -19.09 1.70 24.71
N GLU A 2 -19.38 2.85 25.30
CA GLU A 2 -20.01 3.93 24.54
C GLU A 2 -19.00 4.41 23.50
N PRO A 3 -19.42 4.64 22.23
CA PRO A 3 -18.52 5.15 21.22
C PRO A 3 -17.98 6.51 21.70
N SER A 4 -16.65 6.67 21.65
CA SER A 4 -16.06 7.99 21.87
C SER A 4 -16.66 8.98 20.86
N PRO A 5 -16.98 10.22 21.28
CA PRO A 5 -17.64 11.17 20.41
C PRO A 5 -16.76 11.48 19.20
N ASP A 6 -17.36 11.44 18.00
CA ASP A 6 -16.68 11.83 16.76
C ASP A 6 -16.08 13.23 16.86
N PHE A 7 -14.93 13.43 16.22
CA PHE A 7 -14.38 14.77 16.02
C PHE A 7 -15.14 15.46 14.89
N VAL A 8 -15.79 16.58 15.22
CA VAL A 8 -16.63 17.32 14.27
C VAL A 8 -15.85 18.48 13.65
N ILE A 9 -15.88 18.57 12.31
CA ILE A 9 -15.31 19.67 11.54
C ILE A 9 -16.42 20.36 10.78
N THR A 10 -16.56 21.68 10.96
CA THR A 10 -17.41 22.50 10.11
C THR A 10 -16.59 23.08 8.95
N SER A 11 -16.95 22.74 7.71
CA SER A 11 -16.36 23.31 6.50
C SER A 11 -17.37 24.22 5.80
N THR A 12 -16.93 25.37 5.32
CA THR A 12 -17.66 26.10 4.28
C THR A 12 -17.37 25.44 2.93
N ILE A 13 -18.40 25.21 2.12
CA ILE A 13 -18.30 24.59 0.80
C ILE A 13 -18.87 25.59 -0.21
N SER A 14 -18.08 25.95 -1.23
CA SER A 14 -18.51 26.69 -2.41
C SER A 14 -18.69 25.74 -3.59
N TYR A 15 -19.75 25.94 -4.37
CA TYR A 15 -20.04 25.15 -5.57
C TYR A 15 -20.81 26.01 -6.58
N ARG A 16 -20.91 25.56 -7.84
CA ARG A 16 -21.42 26.39 -8.95
C ARG A 16 -22.61 25.75 -9.67
N PRO A 17 -23.81 25.73 -9.07
CA PRO A 17 -25.00 25.23 -9.74
C PRO A 17 -25.41 26.09 -10.94
N TYR A 18 -26.03 25.46 -11.94
CA TYR A 18 -26.68 26.19 -13.02
C TYR A 18 -28.06 26.68 -12.55
N ARG A 19 -28.19 27.99 -12.34
CA ARG A 19 -29.45 28.67 -12.00
C ARG A 19 -29.84 29.63 -13.12
N ILE A 20 -31.08 30.11 -13.14
CA ILE A 20 -31.49 31.20 -14.03
C ILE A 20 -31.53 32.48 -13.19
N PRO A 21 -30.50 33.35 -13.23
CA PRO A 21 -30.50 34.58 -12.43
C PRO A 21 -31.64 35.52 -12.86
N PRO A 22 -32.02 36.48 -11.99
CA PRO A 22 -32.94 37.54 -12.38
C PRO A 22 -32.51 38.21 -13.69
N ARG A 23 -33.46 38.43 -14.59
CA ARG A 23 -33.26 39.04 -15.93
C ARG A 23 -32.49 38.19 -16.95
N CYS A 24 -32.13 36.94 -16.62
CA CYS A 24 -31.55 36.00 -17.56
C CYS A 24 -32.60 35.03 -18.13
N ARG A 25 -32.40 34.56 -19.37
CA ARG A 25 -33.26 33.54 -20.02
C ARG A 25 -32.60 32.15 -20.13
N LYS A 26 -31.30 32.07 -19.87
CA LYS A 26 -30.50 30.82 -19.96
C LYS A 26 -29.87 30.55 -18.60
N PRO A 27 -29.75 29.28 -18.19
CA PRO A 27 -29.00 28.92 -17.00
C PRO A 27 -27.56 29.43 -17.05
N ARG A 28 -27.08 29.94 -15.92
CA ARG A 28 -25.71 30.41 -15.70
C ARG A 28 -25.18 29.74 -14.43
N PRO A 29 -23.87 29.42 -14.36
CA PRO A 29 -23.26 29.04 -13.11
C PRO A 29 -23.38 30.21 -12.13
N VAL A 30 -23.95 29.96 -10.96
CA VAL A 30 -24.03 30.91 -9.85
C VAL A 30 -23.22 30.31 -8.72
N GLU A 31 -22.38 31.11 -8.07
CA GLU A 31 -21.65 30.65 -6.88
C GLU A 31 -22.61 30.60 -5.69
N GLU A 32 -22.74 29.42 -5.09
CA GLU A 32 -23.49 29.20 -3.87
C GLU A 32 -22.54 28.64 -2.80
N THR A 33 -22.73 29.05 -1.54
CA THR A 33 -21.92 28.60 -0.40
C THR A 33 -22.80 28.10 0.72
N PHE A 34 -22.41 27.00 1.36
CA PHE A 34 -23.08 26.48 2.55
C PHE A 34 -22.06 25.91 3.54
N THR A 35 -22.49 25.63 4.78
CA THR A 35 -21.67 24.94 5.78
C THR A 35 -22.10 23.50 5.90
N HIS A 36 -21.14 22.59 6.06
CA HIS A 36 -21.40 21.18 6.33
C HIS A 36 -20.51 20.67 7.46
N GLU A 37 -21.05 19.79 8.29
CA GLU A 37 -20.33 19.14 9.38
C GLU A 37 -19.85 17.76 8.93
N PHE A 38 -18.54 17.56 8.95
CA PHE A 38 -17.91 16.25 8.76
C PHE A 38 -17.60 15.65 10.13
N ARG A 39 -17.89 14.36 10.29
CA ARG A 39 -17.60 13.60 11.50
C ARG A 39 -16.48 12.63 11.23
N ILE A 40 -15.46 12.66 12.08
CA ILE A 40 -14.31 11.77 11.99
C ILE A 40 -14.32 10.88 13.24
N PRO A 41 -14.20 9.55 13.07
CA PRO A 41 -14.18 8.65 14.21
C PRO A 41 -13.06 8.98 15.19
N CYS A 42 -13.38 8.93 16.49
CA CYS A 42 -12.43 9.04 17.59
C CYS A 42 -12.39 7.72 18.34
N VAL A 43 -11.18 7.25 18.66
CA VAL A 43 -10.98 6.03 19.46
C VAL A 43 -9.84 6.24 20.45
N SER A 44 -9.80 5.39 21.47
CA SER A 44 -8.66 5.34 22.39
C SER A 44 -7.50 4.55 21.78
N SER A 45 -6.28 4.73 22.30
CA SER A 45 -5.16 3.84 21.96
C SER A 45 -5.37 2.38 22.39
N GLU A 46 -6.29 2.11 23.34
CA GLU A 46 -6.67 0.75 23.72
C GLU A 46 -7.52 0.06 22.62
N ASP A 47 -8.40 0.82 21.98
CA ASP A 47 -9.26 0.34 20.87
C ASP A 47 -8.52 0.25 19.53
N ALA A 48 -7.37 0.90 19.42
CA ALA A 48 -6.50 0.91 18.25
C ALA A 48 -5.04 0.63 18.65
N PRO A 49 -4.73 -0.61 19.10
CA PRO A 49 -3.42 -0.94 19.64
C PRO A 49 -2.31 -0.83 18.59
N ILE A 50 -1.08 -0.64 19.07
CA ILE A 50 0.12 -0.75 18.22
C ILE A 50 0.33 -2.23 17.91
N VAL A 51 0.44 -2.55 16.62
CA VAL A 51 0.61 -3.91 16.10
C VAL A 51 2.00 -4.16 15.54
N ALA A 52 2.73 -3.10 15.20
CA ALA A 52 4.14 -3.18 14.83
C ALA A 52 4.88 -1.86 15.06
N TRP A 53 6.19 -1.95 15.23
CA TRP A 53 7.14 -0.84 15.09
C TRP A 53 7.93 -1.06 13.81
N VAL A 54 7.84 -0.12 12.88
CA VAL A 54 8.36 -0.26 11.52
C VAL A 54 9.48 0.76 11.29
N PRO A 55 10.70 0.33 10.93
CA PRO A 55 11.81 1.23 10.65
C PRO A 55 11.49 2.28 9.59
N ASP A 56 11.55 3.56 9.95
CA ASP A 56 11.15 4.67 9.09
C ASP A 56 12.28 5.68 8.87
N ASP A 57 13.22 5.31 7.99
CA ASP A 57 14.39 6.13 7.67
C ASP A 57 14.04 7.46 6.96
N HIS A 58 12.81 7.60 6.46
CA HIS A 58 12.37 8.72 5.62
C HIS A 58 11.15 9.48 6.17
N GLY A 59 10.60 9.07 7.32
CA GLY A 59 9.43 9.70 7.93
C GLY A 59 8.12 9.43 7.18
N TYR A 60 8.03 8.35 6.37
CA TYR A 60 6.82 7.99 5.61
C TYR A 60 5.64 7.61 6.50
N LEU A 61 5.90 7.08 7.68
CA LEU A 61 4.91 6.67 8.68
C LEU A 61 4.78 7.67 9.83
N GLY A 62 5.41 8.84 9.68
CA GLY A 62 5.28 9.96 10.59
C GLY A 62 6.21 9.93 11.82
N ALA A 63 7.15 8.98 11.89
CA ALA A 63 8.22 9.07 12.86
C ALA A 63 9.28 10.10 12.43
N PRO A 64 10.06 10.67 13.37
CA PRO A 64 11.33 11.31 13.03
C PRO A 64 12.21 10.34 12.23
N ALA A 65 12.95 10.86 11.25
CA ALA A 65 13.81 10.03 10.40
C ALA A 65 14.81 9.23 11.24
N GLY A 66 14.80 7.91 11.07
CA GLY A 66 15.66 6.97 11.79
C GLY A 66 15.10 6.48 13.13
N GLU A 67 13.84 6.81 13.44
CA GLU A 67 13.07 6.17 14.51
C GLU A 67 12.07 5.17 13.94
N ASP A 68 11.75 4.13 14.71
CA ASP A 68 10.71 3.19 14.32
C ASP A 68 9.34 3.86 14.46
N ALA A 69 8.52 3.76 13.42
CA ALA A 69 7.18 4.29 13.41
C ALA A 69 6.16 3.28 13.94
N PRO A 70 5.23 3.71 14.82
CA PRO A 70 4.14 2.86 15.27
C PRO A 70 3.13 2.64 14.15
N LEU A 71 2.79 1.38 13.90
CA LEU A 71 1.65 0.98 13.08
C LEU A 71 0.54 0.49 14.01
N ARG A 72 -0.67 1.03 13.85
CA ARG A 72 -1.85 0.66 14.67
C ARG A 72 -2.88 -0.08 13.83
N ALA A 73 -3.67 -0.93 14.48
CA ALA A 73 -4.79 -1.62 13.84
C ALA A 73 -6.12 -1.21 14.46
N HIS A 74 -7.14 -0.99 13.64
CA HIS A 74 -8.51 -0.75 14.08
C HIS A 74 -9.49 -1.23 13.02
N ASN A 75 -10.51 -2.01 13.40
CA ASN A 75 -11.52 -2.56 12.49
C ASN A 75 -10.96 -3.24 11.22
N GLY A 76 -9.87 -3.99 11.36
CA GLY A 76 -9.22 -4.69 10.23
C GLY A 76 -8.45 -3.78 9.27
N GLN A 77 -8.25 -2.51 9.62
CA GLN A 77 -7.42 -1.57 8.87
C GLN A 77 -6.18 -1.19 9.66
N LEU A 78 -5.10 -0.89 8.94
CA LEU A 78 -3.86 -0.37 9.50
C LEU A 78 -3.82 1.15 9.42
N TYR A 79 -3.17 1.77 10.39
CA TYR A 79 -3.06 3.21 10.51
C TYR A 79 -1.64 3.63 10.87
N ALA A 80 -1.15 4.65 10.18
CA ALA A 80 0.13 5.31 10.45
C ALA A 80 -0.10 6.76 10.90
N ALA A 81 0.81 7.27 11.73
CA ALA A 81 0.68 8.62 12.25
C ALA A 81 0.83 9.64 11.10
N GLN A 82 -0.08 10.61 11.04
CA GLN A 82 0.15 11.75 10.16
C GLN A 82 1.07 12.73 10.89
N ALA A 83 2.35 12.73 10.55
CA ALA A 83 3.29 13.71 11.09
C ALA A 83 3.80 14.68 10.03
N ARG A 84 4.24 15.84 10.52
CA ARG A 84 5.01 16.81 9.76
C ARG A 84 6.25 17.13 10.57
N ASP A 85 7.42 17.00 9.95
CA ASP A 85 8.71 17.25 10.60
C ASP A 85 8.90 16.43 11.90
N GLY A 86 8.46 15.17 11.90
CA GLY A 86 8.55 14.25 13.04
C GLY A 86 7.58 14.54 14.19
N ARG A 87 6.62 15.45 14.01
CA ARG A 87 5.60 15.77 15.02
C ARG A 87 4.22 15.30 14.60
N SER A 88 3.61 14.48 15.44
CA SER A 88 2.23 14.00 15.25
C SER A 88 1.26 15.17 15.10
N THR A 89 0.40 15.09 14.09
CA THR A 89 -0.62 16.10 13.82
C THR A 89 -1.73 15.93 14.84
N LYS A 90 -2.04 16.98 15.61
CA LYS A 90 -3.19 16.97 16.54
C LYS A 90 -4.47 17.37 15.83
N ALA A 91 -5.58 16.73 16.20
CA ALA A 91 -6.91 17.12 15.76
C ALA A 91 -7.18 18.60 16.12
N GLY A 92 -7.73 19.38 15.19
CA GLY A 92 -7.99 20.81 15.39
C GLY A 92 -6.76 21.72 15.32
N SER A 93 -5.55 21.19 15.15
CA SER A 93 -4.36 22.01 14.88
C SER A 93 -4.40 22.64 13.49
N GLY A 94 -3.59 23.69 13.25
CA GLY A 94 -3.45 24.26 11.91
C GLY A 94 -2.80 23.33 10.87
N ALA A 95 -2.19 22.22 11.31
CA ALA A 95 -1.58 21.20 10.45
C ALA A 95 -2.55 20.07 10.06
N PHE A 96 -3.66 19.96 10.78
CA PHE A 96 -4.77 19.09 10.41
C PHE A 96 -5.43 19.63 9.12
N PRO A 97 -5.98 18.78 8.22
CA PRO A 97 -6.81 19.22 7.10
C PRO A 97 -8.09 19.92 7.58
N ALA A 98 -7.94 21.09 8.19
CA ALA A 98 -9.03 22.00 8.49
C ALA A 98 -9.31 22.79 7.21
N THR A 99 -9.99 22.17 6.23
CA THR A 99 -10.59 22.95 5.15
C THR A 99 -11.68 23.81 5.76
N ARG A 100 -11.33 25.05 6.14
CA ARG A 100 -12.32 26.07 6.48
C ARG A 100 -13.19 26.40 5.27
N HIS A 101 -12.63 26.24 4.06
CA HIS A 101 -13.29 26.47 2.79
C HIS A 101 -12.88 25.40 1.77
N TYR A 102 -13.85 24.79 1.10
CA TYR A 102 -13.66 23.85 -0.01
C TYR A 102 -14.40 24.37 -1.24
N GLU A 103 -13.73 24.46 -2.39
CA GLU A 103 -14.35 24.80 -3.67
C GLU A 103 -14.55 23.55 -4.51
N SER A 104 -15.80 23.16 -4.72
CA SER A 104 -16.16 22.06 -5.61
C SER A 104 -16.33 22.55 -7.05
N ARG A 105 -15.93 21.70 -8.00
CA ARG A 105 -16.19 21.92 -9.43
C ARG A 105 -17.57 21.42 -9.86
N ASP A 106 -18.24 20.67 -8.98
CA ASP A 106 -19.57 20.14 -9.25
C ASP A 106 -20.66 21.21 -9.09
N SER A 107 -21.75 21.00 -9.81
CA SER A 107 -22.94 21.84 -9.77
C SER A 107 -24.00 21.34 -8.77
N TRP A 108 -23.70 20.25 -8.05
CA TRP A 108 -24.61 19.57 -7.12
C TRP A 108 -24.04 19.62 -5.70
N ASP A 109 -24.86 20.03 -4.74
CA ASP A 109 -24.48 20.13 -3.32
C ASP A 109 -24.02 18.79 -2.73
N SER A 110 -24.74 17.70 -3.02
CA SER A 110 -24.41 16.34 -2.58
C SER A 110 -23.07 15.85 -3.11
N GLN A 111 -22.71 16.19 -4.35
CA GLN A 111 -21.39 15.87 -4.90
C GLN A 111 -20.32 16.76 -4.27
N ALA A 112 -20.58 18.06 -4.09
CA ALA A 112 -19.67 18.96 -3.40
C ALA A 112 -19.37 18.52 -1.96
N ILE A 113 -20.37 18.03 -1.22
CA ILE A 113 -20.21 17.41 0.11
C ILE A 113 -19.33 16.17 0.01
N ARG A 114 -19.60 15.27 -0.93
CA ARG A 114 -18.82 14.04 -1.10
C ARG A 114 -17.37 14.35 -1.45
N GLU A 115 -17.13 15.26 -2.38
CA GLU A 115 -15.77 15.69 -2.76
C GLU A 115 -15.02 16.29 -1.57
N ALA A 116 -15.67 17.20 -0.82
CA ALA A 116 -15.11 17.76 0.40
C ALA A 116 -14.86 16.68 1.47
N GLY A 117 -15.69 15.63 1.54
CA GLY A 117 -15.57 14.53 2.49
C GLY A 117 -14.37 13.61 2.24
N LYS A 118 -13.93 13.44 0.99
CA LYS A 118 -12.83 12.52 0.61
C LYS A 118 -11.54 12.75 1.38
N GLN A 119 -11.25 13.98 1.79
CA GLN A 119 -10.05 14.28 2.56
C GLN A 119 -10.07 13.69 3.98
N PHE A 120 -11.25 13.30 4.48
CA PHE A 120 -11.47 12.75 5.82
C PHE A 120 -11.69 11.22 5.83
N GLU A 121 -12.00 10.61 4.67
CA GLU A 121 -12.38 9.18 4.56
C GLU A 121 -11.33 8.21 5.14
N ASN A 122 -10.05 8.58 5.07
CA ASN A 122 -8.95 7.73 5.53
C ASN A 122 -8.35 8.21 6.86
N ILE A 123 -9.08 9.01 7.64
CA ILE A 123 -8.58 9.59 8.90
C ILE A 123 -9.27 8.93 10.10
N LEU A 124 -8.47 8.61 11.12
CA LEU A 124 -8.91 8.19 12.44
C LEU A 124 -8.25 9.09 13.49
N ILE A 125 -9.00 9.52 14.49
CA ILE A 125 -8.44 10.24 15.64
C ILE A 125 -8.18 9.25 16.77
N ILE A 126 -6.93 9.13 17.21
CA ILE A 126 -6.52 8.24 18.31
C ILE A 126 -5.89 9.11 19.39
N ASP A 127 -6.52 9.19 20.56
CA ASP A 127 -6.08 10.05 21.68
C ASP A 127 -5.79 11.51 21.27
N GLY A 128 -6.61 12.06 20.36
CA GLY A 128 -6.47 13.42 19.82
C GLY A 128 -5.39 13.60 18.75
N GLU A 129 -4.70 12.53 18.36
CA GLU A 129 -3.74 12.50 17.27
C GLU A 129 -4.40 12.02 15.97
N VAL A 130 -3.88 12.49 14.84
CA VAL A 130 -4.43 12.21 13.52
C VAL A 130 -3.65 11.08 12.90
N TRP A 131 -4.37 10.01 12.57
CA TRP A 131 -3.83 8.81 11.94
C TRP A 131 -4.48 8.62 10.59
N LYS A 132 -3.71 8.11 9.63
CA LYS A 132 -4.19 7.82 8.29
C LYS A 132 -4.13 6.34 7.99
N THR A 133 -5.14 5.84 7.27
CA THR A 133 -5.13 4.47 6.77
C THR A 133 -3.83 4.22 6.00
N ALA A 134 -3.14 3.16 6.37
CA ALA A 134 -1.90 2.71 5.76
C ALA A 134 -2.15 1.40 5.01
N LYS A 135 -1.45 1.21 3.90
CA LYS A 135 -1.32 -0.12 3.32
C LYS A 135 -0.43 -0.96 4.22
N GLU A 136 -0.58 -2.27 4.13
CA GLU A 136 0.31 -3.22 4.77
C GLU A 136 1.73 -3.01 4.21
N PRO A 137 2.71 -2.58 5.03
CA PRO A 137 4.07 -2.45 4.55
C PRO A 137 4.66 -3.82 4.25
N ALA A 138 5.69 -3.85 3.41
CA ALA A 138 6.33 -5.08 3.00
C ALA A 138 7.83 -4.85 2.78
N TYR A 139 8.66 -5.86 3.02
CA TYR A 139 10.05 -5.82 2.55
C TYR A 139 10.08 -6.01 1.05
N ALA A 140 10.74 -5.13 0.32
CA ALA A 140 10.84 -5.14 -1.12
C ALA A 140 12.29 -5.28 -1.58
N ILE A 141 12.52 -6.18 -2.56
CA ILE A 141 13.81 -6.26 -3.25
C ILE A 141 13.83 -5.20 -4.35
N VAL A 142 14.75 -4.25 -4.21
CA VAL A 142 14.92 -3.15 -5.17
C VAL A 142 16.25 -3.32 -5.88
N THR A 143 16.27 -3.08 -7.18
CA THR A 143 17.51 -3.08 -7.95
C THR A 143 17.69 -1.79 -8.70
N LEU A 144 18.95 -1.34 -8.75
CA LEU A 144 19.35 -0.18 -9.52
C LEU A 144 20.42 -0.64 -10.52
N GLY A 145 20.35 -0.10 -11.73
CA GLY A 145 21.30 -0.39 -12.80
C GLY A 145 21.28 -1.84 -13.29
N MET A 146 22.38 -2.25 -13.95
CA MET A 146 22.43 -3.46 -14.79
C MET A 146 22.94 -4.71 -14.06
N GLY A 147 23.43 -4.58 -12.83
CA GLY A 147 24.07 -5.67 -12.08
C GLY A 147 25.59 -5.55 -12.06
N GLU A 148 26.29 -6.59 -11.61
CA GLU A 148 27.75 -6.62 -11.42
C GLU A 148 28.27 -5.47 -10.55
N ASN A 149 27.49 -5.07 -9.54
CA ASN A 149 27.69 -3.90 -8.67
C ASN A 149 27.48 -2.54 -9.36
N HIS A 150 26.97 -2.52 -10.59
CA HIS A 150 26.54 -1.28 -11.24
C HIS A 150 25.11 -0.92 -10.78
N GLY A 151 25.02 -0.16 -9.68
CA GLY A 151 23.77 0.32 -9.06
C GLY A 151 23.33 -0.52 -7.86
N GLY A 152 23.48 -1.85 -7.92
CA GLY A 152 23.31 -2.77 -6.79
C GLY A 152 21.88 -3.29 -6.57
N THR A 153 21.76 -4.09 -5.51
CA THR A 153 20.51 -4.72 -5.05
C THR A 153 20.28 -4.39 -3.58
N TYR A 154 19.07 -3.95 -3.21
CA TYR A 154 18.74 -3.49 -1.87
C TYR A 154 17.50 -4.21 -1.35
N LEU A 155 17.37 -4.26 -0.03
CA LEU A 155 16.15 -4.66 0.66
C LEU A 155 15.68 -3.47 1.48
N GLU A 156 14.49 -2.96 1.16
CA GLU A 156 13.87 -1.82 1.85
C GLU A 156 12.44 -2.13 2.28
N ILE A 157 11.88 -1.34 3.18
CA ILE A 157 10.45 -1.43 3.52
C ILE A 157 9.69 -0.51 2.57
N ASP A 158 8.77 -1.09 1.81
CA ASP A 158 7.86 -0.35 0.93
C ASP A 158 6.48 -0.20 1.55
N TYR A 159 6.02 1.04 1.54
CA TYR A 159 4.74 1.48 2.10
C TYR A 159 3.65 1.65 1.04
N ALA A 160 4.03 1.64 -0.24
CA ALA A 160 3.14 2.00 -1.34
C ALA A 160 2.68 0.81 -2.19
N GLY A 161 3.35 -0.34 -2.10
CA GLY A 161 3.08 -1.50 -2.97
C GLY A 161 3.63 -1.29 -4.38
N ARG A 162 4.79 -0.64 -4.51
CA ARG A 162 5.41 -0.22 -5.78
C ARG A 162 6.25 -1.29 -6.44
N TYR A 163 6.69 -2.29 -5.70
CA TYR A 163 7.67 -3.26 -6.19
C TYR A 163 7.02 -4.61 -6.46
N ALA A 164 7.48 -5.28 -7.51
CA ALA A 164 6.97 -6.59 -7.89
C ALA A 164 7.37 -7.69 -6.89
N ARG A 165 8.53 -7.57 -6.24
CA ARG A 165 9.04 -8.58 -5.30
C ARG A 165 8.98 -8.07 -3.89
N GLN A 166 7.92 -8.47 -3.20
CA GLN A 166 7.61 -8.04 -1.86
C GLN A 166 7.44 -9.24 -0.94
N PHE A 167 7.77 -9.08 0.32
CA PHE A 167 7.62 -10.06 1.39
C PHE A 167 6.85 -9.37 2.51
N PRO A 168 5.85 -10.03 3.13
CA PRO A 168 5.13 -9.41 4.23
C PRO A 168 6.12 -9.03 5.34
N LEU A 169 5.78 -8.03 6.14
CA LEU A 169 6.64 -7.59 7.26
C LEU A 169 6.93 -8.73 8.27
N THR A 170 6.08 -9.75 8.31
CA THR A 170 6.25 -10.96 9.13
C THR A 170 7.32 -11.93 8.61
N ASP A 171 7.76 -11.80 7.36
CA ASP A 171 8.69 -12.72 6.67
C ASP A 171 10.10 -12.12 6.48
N TYR A 172 10.63 -11.45 7.50
CA TYR A 172 11.94 -10.76 7.40
C TYR A 172 13.07 -11.67 6.92
N GLU A 173 13.23 -12.85 7.55
CA GLU A 173 14.33 -13.77 7.24
C GLU A 173 14.24 -14.28 5.80
N ALA A 174 13.03 -14.60 5.32
CA ALA A 174 12.81 -15.02 3.94
C ALA A 174 13.12 -13.88 2.95
N ALA A 175 12.76 -12.64 3.30
CA ALA A 175 13.05 -11.47 2.49
C ALA A 175 14.57 -11.24 2.35
N VAL A 176 15.33 -11.37 3.45
CA VAL A 176 16.79 -11.22 3.46
C VAL A 176 17.45 -12.29 2.59
N GLU A 177 17.10 -13.56 2.78
CA GLU A 177 17.73 -14.63 2.00
C GLU A 177 17.38 -14.55 0.51
N ALA A 178 16.14 -14.20 0.17
CA ALA A 178 15.75 -13.95 -1.22
C ALA A 178 16.53 -12.77 -1.82
N ALA A 179 16.68 -11.66 -1.09
CA ALA A 179 17.46 -10.51 -1.55
C ALA A 179 18.94 -10.85 -1.75
N VAL A 180 19.54 -11.66 -0.87
CA VAL A 180 20.93 -12.12 -0.99
C VAL A 180 21.09 -13.02 -2.21
N ALA A 181 20.20 -14.00 -2.39
CA ALA A 181 20.21 -14.88 -3.56
C ALA A 181 20.07 -14.07 -4.87
N PHE A 182 19.20 -13.06 -4.87
CA PHE A 182 19.00 -12.19 -6.02
C PHE A 182 20.25 -11.35 -6.33
N ALA A 183 20.87 -10.76 -5.30
CA ALA A 183 22.12 -10.01 -5.44
C ALA A 183 23.25 -10.91 -5.98
N GLN A 184 23.36 -12.15 -5.52
CA GLN A 184 24.34 -13.12 -6.03
C GLN A 184 24.11 -13.45 -7.51
N LYS A 185 22.87 -13.69 -7.92
CA LYS A 185 22.50 -13.95 -9.33
C LYS A 185 22.90 -12.78 -10.23
N ARG A 186 22.77 -11.55 -9.75
CA ARG A 186 23.20 -10.33 -10.45
C ARG A 186 24.69 -10.01 -10.30
N LYS A 187 25.46 -10.78 -9.52
CA LYS A 187 26.84 -10.48 -9.11
C LYS A 187 26.98 -9.13 -8.40
N ASP A 188 25.92 -8.65 -7.74
CA ASP A 188 25.89 -7.47 -6.89
C ASP A 188 26.46 -7.79 -5.48
N THR A 189 27.63 -8.42 -5.43
CA THR A 189 28.25 -8.93 -4.19
C THR A 189 28.54 -7.83 -3.16
N GLY A 190 28.77 -6.59 -3.61
CA GLY A 190 28.94 -5.42 -2.76
C GLY A 190 27.69 -5.02 -1.99
N SER A 191 26.50 -5.47 -2.42
CA SER A 191 25.23 -5.11 -1.78
C SER A 191 24.83 -6.07 -0.65
N ILE A 192 25.38 -7.30 -0.65
CA ILE A 192 25.05 -8.35 0.34
C ILE A 192 25.22 -7.87 1.80
N PRO A 193 26.30 -7.17 2.19
CA PRO A 193 26.44 -6.68 3.56
C PRO A 193 25.37 -5.67 3.97
N ILE A 194 24.86 -4.87 3.04
CA ILE A 194 23.82 -3.87 3.30
C ILE A 194 22.46 -4.57 3.45
N ILE A 195 22.14 -5.51 2.57
CA ILE A 195 20.91 -6.32 2.64
C ILE A 195 20.80 -7.02 4.00
N ARG A 196 21.88 -7.61 4.51
CA ARG A 196 21.87 -8.30 5.82
C ARG A 196 21.76 -7.35 7.02
N LYS A 197 21.96 -6.05 6.80
CA LYS A 197 21.83 -5.00 7.82
C LYS A 197 20.51 -4.24 7.70
N THR A 198 19.64 -4.60 6.76
CA THR A 198 18.32 -3.98 6.65
C THR A 198 17.59 -4.09 7.99
N PRO A 199 17.06 -2.99 8.54
CA PRO A 199 16.34 -3.01 9.80
C PRO A 199 15.13 -3.97 9.77
N LYS A 200 14.95 -4.72 10.86
CA LYS A 200 13.80 -5.62 11.05
C LYS A 200 12.70 -4.89 11.84
N ALA A 201 11.49 -4.88 11.30
CA ALA A 201 10.30 -4.43 12.03
C ALA A 201 10.00 -5.31 13.24
N THR A 202 9.56 -4.69 14.34
CA THR A 202 9.11 -5.40 15.54
C THR A 202 7.62 -5.65 15.42
N ILE A 203 7.22 -6.90 15.21
CA ILE A 203 5.81 -7.31 15.10
C ILE A 203 5.27 -7.67 16.49
N LEU A 204 4.17 -7.02 16.88
CA LEU A 204 3.49 -7.25 18.16
C LEU A 204 2.25 -8.13 17.99
N ASP A 205 1.51 -7.95 16.90
CA ASP A 205 0.38 -8.79 16.53
C ASP A 205 0.50 -9.18 15.04
N PRO A 206 0.93 -10.41 14.71
CA PRO A 206 1.03 -10.85 13.32
C PRO A 206 -0.33 -11.13 12.67
N SER A 207 -1.41 -11.28 13.44
CA SER A 207 -2.71 -11.73 12.90
C SER A 207 -3.47 -10.66 12.11
N VAL A 208 -3.08 -9.38 12.27
CA VAL A 208 -3.64 -8.26 11.52
C VAL A 208 -3.03 -8.10 10.13
N PHE A 209 -1.93 -8.81 9.87
CA PHE A 209 -1.25 -8.84 8.59
C PHE A 209 -1.88 -9.90 7.70
N THR A 210 -2.26 -9.52 6.49
CA THR A 210 -3.05 -10.33 5.56
C THR A 210 -2.28 -10.73 4.31
N THR A 211 -1.14 -10.09 4.08
CA THR A 211 -0.30 -10.37 2.93
C THR A 211 0.26 -11.79 3.07
N PRO A 212 -0.02 -12.71 2.13
CA PRO A 212 0.43 -14.08 2.25
C PRO A 212 1.95 -14.16 2.27
N SER A 213 2.47 -15.13 3.02
CA SER A 213 3.90 -15.42 3.09
C SER A 213 4.46 -15.76 1.72
N ALA A 214 5.79 -15.62 1.56
CA ALA A 214 6.44 -16.00 0.31
C ALA A 214 6.21 -17.48 -0.03
N ALA A 215 6.21 -18.36 0.97
CA ALA A 215 5.95 -19.79 0.79
C ALA A 215 4.52 -20.06 0.33
N GLU A 216 3.52 -19.39 0.90
CA GLU A 216 2.11 -19.53 0.48
C GLU A 216 1.89 -19.01 -0.94
N ARG A 217 2.51 -17.89 -1.31
CA ARG A 217 2.45 -17.38 -2.68
C ARG A 217 3.11 -18.32 -3.67
N GLN A 218 4.27 -18.89 -3.33
CA GLN A 218 4.94 -19.89 -4.17
C GLN A 218 4.06 -21.14 -4.34
N ALA A 219 3.50 -21.69 -3.26
CA ALA A 219 2.63 -22.85 -3.33
C ALA A 219 1.37 -22.61 -4.17
N THR A 220 0.78 -21.41 -4.04
CA THR A 220 -0.38 -20.98 -4.83
C THR A 220 0.00 -20.84 -6.31
N ALA A 221 1.10 -20.14 -6.60
CA ALA A 221 1.59 -19.94 -7.96
C ALA A 221 1.97 -21.26 -8.63
N GLU A 222 2.62 -22.19 -7.93
CA GLU A 222 2.93 -23.53 -8.48
C GLU A 222 1.67 -24.30 -8.89
N THR A 223 0.61 -24.21 -8.08
CA THR A 223 -0.67 -24.85 -8.38
C THR A 223 -1.31 -24.26 -9.63
N GLU A 224 -1.26 -22.93 -9.76
CA GLU A 224 -1.78 -22.20 -10.91
C GLU A 224 -0.96 -22.47 -12.17
N ILE A 225 0.37 -22.42 -12.09
CA ILE A 225 1.30 -22.78 -13.17
C ILE A 225 1.02 -24.19 -13.68
N ARG A 226 0.87 -25.18 -12.78
CA ARG A 226 0.53 -26.56 -13.19
C ARG A 226 -0.79 -26.62 -13.95
N THR A 227 -1.77 -25.82 -13.53
CA THR A 227 -3.07 -25.73 -14.19
C THR A 227 -2.94 -25.12 -15.60
N LEU A 228 -2.23 -24.01 -15.74
CA LEU A 228 -1.99 -23.35 -17.03
C LEU A 228 -1.19 -24.23 -18.00
N VAL A 229 -0.13 -24.87 -17.51
CA VAL A 229 0.66 -25.84 -18.29
C VAL A 229 -0.21 -27.03 -18.72
N GLY A 230 -1.11 -27.50 -17.86
CA GLY A 230 -2.10 -28.52 -18.19
C GLY A 230 -3.05 -28.09 -19.32
N LYS A 231 -3.56 -26.85 -19.27
CA LYS A 231 -4.39 -26.26 -20.34
C LYS A 231 -3.60 -26.18 -21.66
N ALA A 232 -2.39 -25.64 -21.62
CA ALA A 232 -1.52 -25.53 -22.80
C ALA A 232 -1.24 -26.90 -23.43
N ARG A 233 -0.96 -27.92 -22.60
CA ARG A 233 -0.79 -29.31 -23.05
C ARG A 233 -2.05 -29.85 -23.73
N ASN A 234 -3.24 -29.59 -23.18
CA ASN A 234 -4.50 -30.03 -23.78
C ASN A 234 -4.73 -29.36 -25.14
N VAL A 235 -4.46 -28.07 -25.27
CA VAL A 235 -4.55 -27.34 -26.56
C VAL A 235 -3.59 -27.95 -27.58
N LEU A 236 -2.34 -28.24 -27.18
CA LEU A 236 -1.34 -28.87 -28.04
C LEU A 236 -1.68 -30.31 -28.44
N SER A 237 -2.48 -31.02 -27.63
CA SER A 237 -2.92 -32.39 -27.94
C SER A 237 -4.07 -32.45 -28.95
N GLY A 238 -4.72 -31.32 -29.23
CA GLY A 238 -5.81 -31.20 -30.20
C GLY A 238 -5.34 -30.91 -31.63
N GLN A 239 -6.25 -30.38 -32.45
CA GLN A 239 -5.92 -29.96 -33.81
C GLN A 239 -5.11 -28.65 -33.77
N LEU A 240 -3.87 -28.72 -34.27
CA LEU A 240 -2.99 -27.56 -34.33
C LEU A 240 -3.42 -26.59 -35.43
N THR A 241 -3.92 -25.44 -35.00
CA THR A 241 -4.24 -24.27 -35.82
C THR A 241 -3.40 -23.07 -35.37
N ARG A 242 -3.33 -22.03 -36.23
CA ARG A 242 -2.70 -20.76 -35.84
C ARG A 242 -3.30 -20.17 -34.56
N MET A 243 -4.61 -20.33 -34.36
CA MET A 243 -5.29 -19.84 -33.15
C MET A 243 -4.89 -20.63 -31.91
N SER A 244 -4.84 -21.97 -31.99
CA SER A 244 -4.39 -22.80 -30.86
C SER A 244 -2.94 -22.54 -30.46
N LEU A 245 -2.05 -22.26 -31.44
CA LEU A 245 -0.66 -21.91 -31.14
C LEU A 245 -0.53 -20.54 -30.47
N ARG A 246 -1.40 -19.59 -30.83
CA ARG A 246 -1.47 -18.29 -30.16
C ARG A 246 -1.96 -18.44 -28.72
N GLU A 247 -3.01 -19.23 -28.50
CA GLU A 247 -3.52 -19.52 -27.16
C GLU A 247 -2.46 -20.17 -26.27
N VAL A 248 -1.71 -21.14 -26.79
CA VAL A 248 -0.58 -21.74 -26.05
C VAL A 248 0.48 -20.69 -25.70
N LYS A 249 0.81 -19.78 -26.63
CA LYS A 249 1.76 -18.71 -26.36
C LYS A 249 1.26 -17.80 -25.22
N ASP A 250 0.00 -17.37 -25.28
CA ASP A 250 -0.58 -16.47 -24.29
C ASP A 250 -0.60 -17.15 -22.89
N LEU A 251 -0.95 -18.44 -22.81
CA LEU A 251 -0.85 -19.23 -21.57
C LEU A 251 0.58 -19.33 -21.04
N MET A 252 1.56 -19.47 -21.94
CA MET A 252 2.96 -19.57 -21.51
C MET A 252 3.55 -18.23 -21.06
N ASP A 253 3.11 -17.12 -21.64
CA ASP A 253 3.46 -15.78 -21.18
C ASP A 253 2.93 -15.57 -19.75
N GLU A 254 1.68 -15.97 -19.48
CA GLU A 254 1.08 -15.91 -18.13
C GLU A 254 1.82 -16.78 -17.11
N VAL A 255 2.21 -18.01 -17.49
CA VAL A 255 3.08 -18.86 -16.65
C VAL A 255 4.41 -18.16 -16.34
N SER A 256 5.05 -17.55 -17.34
CA SER A 256 6.32 -16.85 -17.14
C SER A 256 6.17 -15.66 -16.20
N GLU A 257 5.05 -14.92 -16.28
CA GLU A 257 4.77 -13.81 -15.39
C GLU A 257 4.56 -14.28 -13.94
N LEU A 258 3.71 -15.31 -13.73
CA LEU A 258 3.47 -15.89 -12.41
C LEU A 258 4.76 -16.43 -11.77
N MET A 259 5.61 -17.11 -12.55
CA MET A 259 6.89 -17.60 -12.07
C MET A 259 7.78 -16.47 -11.56
N SER A 260 7.88 -15.38 -12.33
CA SER A 260 8.68 -14.20 -11.99
C SER A 260 8.16 -13.46 -10.75
N GLN A 261 6.84 -13.31 -10.63
CA GLN A 261 6.20 -12.61 -9.50
C GLN A 261 6.30 -13.40 -8.19
N ALA A 262 6.09 -14.72 -8.25
CA ALA A 262 6.16 -15.59 -7.08
C ALA A 262 7.58 -16.06 -6.75
N GLY A 263 8.57 -15.76 -7.60
CA GLY A 263 9.95 -16.24 -7.45
C GLY A 263 10.07 -17.76 -7.59
N VAL A 264 9.17 -18.39 -8.36
CA VAL A 264 9.18 -19.85 -8.62
C VAL A 264 10.28 -20.21 -9.62
N ASP A 265 10.71 -19.28 -10.47
CA ASP A 265 11.89 -19.45 -11.33
C ASP A 265 13.22 -19.46 -10.55
N GLU A 266 13.18 -19.16 -9.24
CA GLU A 266 14.36 -19.01 -8.39
C GLU A 266 14.63 -20.24 -7.49
N VAL A 267 13.87 -21.33 -7.64
CA VAL A 267 14.13 -22.58 -6.88
C VAL A 267 15.56 -23.06 -7.14
N HIS A 268 16.40 -22.90 -6.11
CA HIS A 268 17.73 -23.49 -6.06
C HIS A 268 17.64 -24.98 -6.38
N ALA A 269 18.49 -25.45 -7.29
CA ALA A 269 18.87 -26.86 -7.27
C ALA A 269 19.25 -27.20 -5.82
N PRO A 270 18.69 -28.26 -5.20
CA PRO A 270 19.02 -28.60 -3.83
C PRO A 270 20.55 -28.69 -3.73
N PRO A 271 21.15 -28.23 -2.61
CA PRO A 271 22.59 -28.28 -2.43
C PRO A 271 23.03 -29.72 -2.71
N THR A 272 23.91 -29.87 -3.69
CA THR A 272 24.52 -31.14 -4.01
C THR A 272 25.22 -31.57 -2.72
N GLN A 273 24.71 -32.61 -2.06
CA GLN A 273 25.38 -33.15 -0.88
C GLN A 273 26.78 -33.56 -1.33
N ALA A 274 27.79 -32.85 -0.81
CA ALA A 274 29.20 -33.13 -0.99
C ALA A 274 29.67 -34.08 0.12
#